data_AF-A0A7Y0FQF3-F1
#
_entry.id   AF-A0A7Y0FQF3-F1
#
_cell.length_a   1.000
_cell.length_b   1.000
_cell.length_c   1.000
_cell.angle_alpha   90.00
_cell.angle_beta   90.00
_cell.angle_gamma   90.00
#
_symmetry.space_group_name_H-M   'P 1'
#
loop_
_entity.id
_entity.type
_entity.pdbx_description
1 polymer ?
#
loop_
_entity_poly.entity_id
_entity_poly.type
_entity_poly.pdbx_seq_one_letter_code
_entity_poly.pdbx_strand_id
1 'polypeptide(L)'
;MPSEWMERLAKNLFRYTTYGIMEEAPYRLEGRYPSLLRLQFLREYTIAMYVYGDIIEAGTNFMLPKIIIEHPVIMCLRTLLCRIMSIQNDWYTLEKEMADGQFEVCNHILVLMHQNKISLQEAMQETERLHDSNGCHTKRPA
;
A
#
# COMPACT_ATOMS: atom_id res chain seq x y z
N MET A 1 6.03 -9.58 25.23
CA MET A 1 4.96 -9.63 24.22
C MET A 1 4.44 -11.05 24.10
N PRO A 2 3.13 -11.28 23.90
CA PRO A 2 2.57 -12.62 23.71
C PRO A 2 3.18 -13.36 22.50
N SER A 3 3.33 -14.68 22.58
CA SER A 3 3.91 -15.50 21.50
C SER A 3 3.13 -15.39 20.19
N GLU A 4 1.80 -15.43 20.27
CA GLU A 4 0.91 -15.31 19.10
C GLU A 4 1.08 -13.95 18.36
N TRP A 5 1.37 -12.88 19.11
CA TRP A 5 1.66 -11.58 18.52
C TRP A 5 3.02 -11.58 17.81
N MET A 6 4.05 -12.18 18.44
CA MET A 6 5.38 -12.30 17.83
C MET A 6 5.34 -13.13 16.53
N GLU A 7 4.59 -14.23 16.52
CA GLU A 7 4.38 -15.04 15.33
C GLU A 7 3.68 -14.27 14.22
N ARG A 8 2.65 -13.48 14.56
CA ARG A 8 1.95 -12.63 13.59
C ARG A 8 2.88 -11.56 13.01
N LEU A 9 3.66 -10.89 13.85
CA LEU A 9 4.64 -9.90 13.41
C LEU A 9 5.67 -10.54 12.46
N ALA A 10 6.25 -11.68 12.84
CA ALA A 10 7.21 -12.40 12.01
C ALA A 10 6.60 -12.80 10.65
N LYS A 11 5.34 -13.26 10.64
CA LYS A 11 4.62 -13.59 9.42
C LYS A 11 4.38 -12.36 8.54
N ASN A 12 4.02 -11.22 9.11
CA ASN A 12 3.79 -9.99 8.36
C ASN A 12 5.10 -9.38 7.83
N LEU A 13 6.19 -9.48 8.57
CA LEU A 13 7.53 -9.13 8.09
C LEU A 13 7.98 -10.04 6.94
N PHE A 14 7.77 -11.35 7.05
CA PHE A 14 8.04 -12.28 5.95
C PHE A 14 7.24 -11.90 4.69
N ARG A 15 5.94 -11.61 4.83
CA ARG A 15 5.09 -11.18 3.72
C ARG A 15 5.53 -9.85 3.09
N TYR A 16 5.88 -8.86 3.92
CA TYR A 16 6.44 -7.59 3.46
C TYR A 16 7.70 -7.81 2.61
N THR A 17 8.62 -8.64 3.08
CA THR A 17 9.87 -8.92 2.37
C THR A 17 9.62 -9.72 1.10
N THR A 18 8.89 -10.84 1.20
CA THR A 18 8.74 -11.79 0.09
C THR A 18 7.75 -11.31 -0.97
N TYR A 19 6.55 -10.86 -0.56
CA TYR A 19 5.51 -10.45 -1.52
C TYR A 19 5.55 -8.96 -1.84
N GLY A 20 6.23 -8.17 -1.02
CA GLY A 20 6.49 -6.76 -1.29
C GLY A 20 7.86 -6.57 -1.94
N ILE A 21 8.91 -6.49 -1.12
CA ILE A 21 10.23 -6.02 -1.57
C ILE A 21 10.84 -6.90 -2.67
N MET A 22 10.80 -8.23 -2.53
CA MET A 22 11.37 -9.14 -3.52
C MET A 22 10.62 -9.10 -4.86
N GLU A 23 9.29 -8.96 -4.82
CA GLU A 23 8.46 -8.84 -6.03
C GLU A 23 8.59 -7.45 -6.68
N GLU A 24 8.86 -6.39 -5.91
CA GLU A 24 9.05 -5.03 -6.39
C GLU A 24 10.42 -4.84 -7.06
N ALA A 25 11.45 -5.47 -6.51
CA ALA A 25 12.83 -5.36 -6.97
C ALA A 25 13.03 -5.54 -8.49
N PRO A 26 12.50 -6.57 -9.17
CA PRO A 26 12.69 -6.73 -10.61
C PRO A 26 12.10 -5.58 -11.42
N TYR A 27 10.94 -5.02 -11.03
CA TYR A 27 10.34 -3.88 -11.73
C TYR A 27 11.28 -2.67 -11.71
N ARG A 28 11.80 -2.34 -10.53
CA ARG A 28 12.74 -1.21 -10.35
C ARG A 28 14.07 -1.43 -11.06
N LEU A 29 14.62 -2.65 -11.01
CA LEU A 29 15.87 -2.99 -11.70
C LEU A 29 15.73 -2.92 -13.23
N GLU A 30 14.59 -3.34 -13.77
CA GLU A 30 14.31 -3.34 -15.21
C GLU A 30 13.78 -2.00 -15.73
N GLY A 31 13.41 -1.06 -14.84
CA GLY A 31 12.68 0.16 -15.21
C GLY A 31 11.34 -0.14 -15.87
N ARG A 32 10.70 -1.25 -15.47
CA ARG A 32 9.45 -1.73 -16.08
C ARG A 32 8.26 -1.43 -15.18
N TYR A 33 7.20 -0.87 -15.74
CA TYR A 33 5.95 -0.69 -15.00
C TYR A 33 5.19 -2.01 -14.81
N PRO A 34 4.67 -2.30 -13.60
CA PRO A 34 3.64 -3.31 -13.40
C PRO A 34 2.31 -2.85 -14.00
N SER A 35 1.38 -3.79 -14.20
CA SER A 35 -0.03 -3.41 -14.41
C SER A 35 -0.63 -2.84 -13.12
N LEU A 36 -1.65 -2.00 -13.22
CA LEU A 36 -2.33 -1.43 -12.05
C LEU A 36 -2.78 -2.52 -11.06
N LEU A 37 -3.35 -3.62 -11.55
CA LEU A 37 -3.77 -4.73 -10.69
C LEU A 37 -2.59 -5.35 -9.93
N ARG A 38 -1.45 -5.55 -10.60
CA ARG A 38 -0.24 -6.08 -9.96
C ARG A 38 0.33 -5.11 -8.95
N LEU A 39 0.35 -3.81 -9.29
CA LEU A 39 0.76 -2.77 -8.36
C LEU A 39 -0.07 -2.78 -7.09
N GLN A 40 -1.40 -2.90 -7.18
CA GLN A 40 -2.28 -2.93 -6.01
C GLN A 40 -1.95 -4.08 -5.06
N PHE A 41 -1.66 -5.28 -5.59
CA PHE A 41 -1.21 -6.41 -4.77
C PHE A 41 0.17 -6.18 -4.14
N LEU A 42 1.09 -5.61 -4.91
CA LEU A 42 2.44 -5.32 -4.45
C LEU A 42 2.42 -4.29 -3.31
N ARG A 43 1.74 -3.17 -3.54
CA ARG A 43 1.65 -2.03 -2.62
C ARG A 43 0.91 -2.36 -1.34
N GLU A 44 0.00 -3.34 -1.35
CA GLU A 44 -0.61 -3.86 -0.13
C GLU A 44 0.44 -4.36 0.88
N TYR A 45 1.55 -4.93 0.38
CA TYR A 45 2.66 -5.38 1.20
C TYR A 45 3.75 -4.32 1.34
N THR A 46 4.21 -3.68 0.27
CA THR A 46 5.37 -2.76 0.31
C THR A 46 5.14 -1.50 1.12
N ILE A 47 3.90 -1.09 1.35
CA ILE A 47 3.57 0.02 2.27
C ILE A 47 3.77 -0.35 3.75
N ALA A 48 4.04 -1.62 4.06
CA ALA A 48 4.35 -2.15 5.39
C ALA A 48 3.27 -1.95 6.47
N MET A 49 2.05 -1.55 6.11
CA MET A 49 1.00 -1.20 7.07
C MET A 49 0.52 -2.39 7.93
N TYR A 50 0.63 -3.63 7.43
CA TYR A 50 0.35 -4.81 8.26
C TYR A 50 1.33 -4.94 9.43
N VAL A 51 2.62 -4.72 9.17
CA VAL A 51 3.70 -4.74 10.18
C VAL A 51 3.54 -3.56 11.13
N TYR A 52 3.29 -2.36 10.59
CA TYR A 52 3.07 -1.16 11.38
C TYR A 52 1.88 -1.32 12.35
N GLY A 53 0.78 -1.93 11.89
CA GLY A 53 -0.37 -2.25 12.74
C GLY A 53 -0.02 -3.15 13.92
N ASP A 54 0.80 -4.19 13.71
CA ASP A 54 1.25 -5.05 14.81
C ASP A 54 2.11 -4.25 15.82
N ILE A 55 2.98 -3.35 15.34
CA ILE A 55 3.83 -2.50 16.19
C ILE A 55 3.00 -1.49 17.01
N ILE A 56 1.90 -0.96 16.45
CA ILE A 56 0.97 -0.09 17.19
C ILE A 56 0.38 -0.80 18.41
N GLU A 57 -0.01 -2.07 18.26
CA GLU A 57 -0.53 -2.87 19.38
C GLU A 57 0.51 -2.98 20.51
N ALA A 58 1.78 -3.16 20.17
CA ALA A 58 2.89 -3.13 21.13
C ALA A 58 3.04 -1.76 21.81
N GLY A 59 2.97 -0.67 21.04
CA GLY A 59 3.10 0.69 21.56
C GLY A 59 1.92 1.13 22.45
N THR A 60 0.74 0.60 22.20
CA THR A 60 -0.48 0.85 23.00
C THR A 60 -0.66 -0.12 24.16
N ASN A 61 0.25 -1.10 24.30
CA ASN A 61 0.16 -2.20 25.26
C ASN A 61 -1.19 -2.95 25.19
N PHE A 62 -1.75 -3.05 23.98
CA PHE A 62 -3.04 -3.68 23.72
C PHE A 62 -2.93 -4.53 22.45
N MET A 63 -2.73 -5.85 22.64
CA MET A 63 -2.68 -6.80 21.52
C MET A 63 -4.06 -7.35 21.22
N LEU A 64 -4.44 -7.29 19.94
CA LEU A 64 -5.72 -7.86 19.51
C LEU A 64 -5.68 -9.39 19.58
N PRO A 65 -6.72 -10.03 20.16
CA PRO A 65 -6.86 -11.48 20.12
C PRO A 65 -6.94 -11.99 18.69
N LYS A 66 -6.41 -13.20 18.45
CA LYS A 66 -6.41 -13.84 17.13
C LYS A 66 -7.79 -13.85 16.46
N ILE A 67 -8.84 -14.20 17.21
CA ILE A 67 -10.22 -14.25 16.72
C ILE A 67 -10.73 -12.90 16.19
N ILE A 68 -10.25 -11.78 16.75
CA ILE A 68 -10.63 -10.44 16.30
C ILE A 68 -9.84 -10.04 15.06
N ILE A 69 -8.52 -10.22 15.07
CA ILE A 69 -7.67 -9.78 13.95
C ILE A 69 -7.84 -10.63 12.68
N GLU A 70 -8.26 -11.89 12.84
CA GLU A 70 -8.63 -12.80 11.73
C GLU A 70 -10.12 -12.70 11.36
N HIS A 71 -10.90 -11.86 12.05
CA HIS A 71 -12.29 -11.64 11.66
C HIS A 71 -12.34 -11.02 10.26
N PRO A 72 -13.17 -11.52 9.32
CA PRO A 72 -13.17 -11.07 7.93
C PRO A 72 -13.33 -9.56 7.75
N VAL A 73 -14.15 -8.92 8.59
CA VAL A 73 -14.32 -7.46 8.57
C VAL A 73 -13.04 -6.73 8.95
N ILE A 74 -12.33 -7.18 9.99
CA ILE A 74 -11.08 -6.56 10.42
C ILE A 74 -9.98 -6.75 9.37
N MET A 75 -9.90 -7.95 8.77
CA MET A 75 -9.00 -8.19 7.65
C MET A 75 -9.29 -7.25 6.48
N CYS A 76 -10.55 -7.09 6.10
CA CYS A 76 -10.97 -6.18 5.04
C CYS A 76 -10.58 -4.72 5.36
N LEU A 77 -10.83 -4.25 6.59
CA LEU A 77 -10.43 -2.91 7.03
C LEU A 77 -8.92 -2.69 6.95
N ARG A 78 -8.11 -3.68 7.33
CA ARG A 78 -6.65 -3.59 7.22
C ARG A 78 -6.19 -3.53 5.75
N THR A 79 -6.80 -4.31 4.87
CA THR A 79 -6.52 -4.24 3.42
C THR A 79 -6.88 -2.87 2.85
N LEU A 80 -8.03 -2.31 3.23
CA LEU A 80 -8.42 -0.95 2.81
C LEU A 80 -7.45 0.11 3.33
N LEU A 81 -7.01 0.00 4.58
CA LEU A 81 -5.98 0.86 5.16
C LEU A 81 -4.69 0.81 4.34
N CYS A 82 -4.19 -0.38 3.98
CA CYS A 82 -3.00 -0.50 3.13
C CYS A 82 -3.17 0.23 1.79
N ARG A 83 -4.32 0.10 1.13
CA ARG A 83 -4.59 0.76 -0.16
C ARG A 83 -4.64 2.29 -0.03
N ILE A 84 -5.36 2.79 0.97
CA ILE A 84 -5.45 4.23 1.23
C ILE A 84 -4.06 4.81 1.50
N MET A 85 -3.32 4.20 2.43
CA MET A 85 -1.98 4.65 2.81
C MET A 85 -0.99 4.58 1.64
N SER A 86 -1.09 3.54 0.81
CA SER A 86 -0.23 3.41 -0.36
C SER A 86 -0.49 4.52 -1.38
N ILE A 87 -1.75 4.81 -1.69
CA ILE A 87 -2.07 5.87 -2.66
C ILE A 87 -1.63 7.23 -2.10
N GLN A 88 -1.91 7.50 -0.82
CA GLN A 88 -1.46 8.74 -0.18
C GLN A 88 0.05 8.88 -0.22
N ASN A 89 0.80 7.80 0.07
CA ASN A 89 2.25 7.80 -0.02
C ASN A 89 2.72 8.18 -1.42
N ASP A 90 2.17 7.56 -2.47
CA ASP A 90 2.51 7.83 -3.87
C ASP A 90 2.24 9.28 -4.27
N TRP A 91 1.20 9.90 -3.73
CA TRP A 91 0.92 11.32 -3.92
C TRP A 91 1.98 12.20 -3.26
N TYR A 92 2.33 11.92 -2.01
CA TYR A 92 3.31 12.72 -1.28
C TYR A 92 4.75 12.54 -1.78
N THR A 93 5.07 11.39 -2.36
CA THR A 93 6.41 11.12 -2.90
C THR A 93 6.56 11.46 -4.37
N LEU A 94 5.48 11.73 -5.11
CA LEU A 94 5.49 11.98 -6.56
C LEU A 94 6.52 13.02 -6.99
N GLU A 95 6.52 14.21 -6.38
CA GLU A 95 7.44 15.29 -6.77
C GLU A 95 8.91 14.87 -6.60
N LYS A 96 9.22 14.19 -5.49
CA LYS A 96 10.54 13.66 -5.20
C LYS A 96 10.93 12.59 -6.21
N GLU A 97 10.03 11.63 -6.47
CA GLU A 97 10.27 10.51 -7.39
C GLU A 97 10.48 10.98 -8.83
N MET A 98 9.79 12.05 -9.25
CA MET A 98 10.00 12.67 -10.57
C MET A 98 11.32 13.44 -10.66
N ALA A 99 11.82 13.97 -9.54
CA ALA A 99 13.05 14.77 -9.48
C ALA A 99 14.33 13.94 -9.31
N ASP A 100 14.26 12.79 -8.63
CA ASP A 100 15.42 11.98 -8.23
C ASP A 100 16.17 11.33 -9.42
N GLY A 101 15.64 11.41 -10.64
CA GLY A 101 16.28 10.91 -11.87
C GLY A 101 16.40 9.38 -11.94
N GLN A 102 16.05 8.68 -10.86
CA GLN A 102 15.79 7.25 -10.86
C GLN A 102 14.36 7.02 -11.31
N PHE A 103 14.18 6.04 -12.19
CA PHE A 103 12.89 5.76 -12.79
C PHE A 103 12.00 5.03 -11.77
N GLU A 104 11.14 5.76 -11.08
CA GLU A 104 10.11 5.16 -10.23
C GLU A 104 9.03 4.51 -11.10
N VAL A 105 8.75 3.25 -10.81
CA VAL A 105 7.83 2.39 -11.59
C VAL A 105 6.72 1.78 -10.77
N CYS A 106 6.76 1.93 -9.45
CA CYS A 106 5.83 1.38 -8.49
C CYS A 106 5.04 2.47 -7.75
N ASN A 107 4.70 3.53 -8.48
CA ASN A 107 3.77 4.58 -8.06
C ASN A 107 2.47 4.50 -8.88
N HIS A 108 1.29 4.56 -8.23
CA HIS A 108 -0.02 4.45 -8.88
C HIS A 108 -0.22 5.48 -9.99
N ILE A 109 0.20 6.72 -9.76
CA ILE A 109 0.05 7.83 -10.71
C ILE A 109 0.92 7.56 -11.93
N LEU A 110 2.19 7.19 -11.73
CA LEU A 110 3.12 6.92 -12.83
C LEU A 110 2.71 5.68 -13.63
N VAL A 111 2.26 4.62 -12.96
CA VAL A 111 1.74 3.40 -13.61
C VAL A 111 0.50 3.71 -14.46
N LEU A 112 -0.45 4.49 -13.95
CA LEU A 112 -1.65 4.89 -14.70
C LEU A 112 -1.29 5.74 -15.91
N MET A 113 -0.40 6.71 -15.74
CA MET A 113 0.10 7.56 -16.81
C MET A 113 0.70 6.70 -17.94
N HIS A 114 1.58 5.76 -17.59
CA HIS A 114 2.23 4.86 -18.56
C HIS A 114 1.25 3.89 -19.22
N GLN A 115 0.42 3.20 -18.42
CA GLN A 115 -0.48 2.15 -18.89
C GLN A 115 -1.58 2.70 -19.81
N ASN A 116 -2.16 3.84 -19.45
CA ASN A 116 -3.29 4.43 -20.17
C ASN A 116 -2.86 5.50 -21.18
N LYS A 117 -1.57 5.87 -21.21
CA LYS A 117 -1.00 6.93 -22.07
C LYS A 117 -1.72 8.27 -21.91
N ILE A 118 -2.04 8.62 -20.67
CA ILE A 118 -2.71 9.85 -20.28
C ILE A 118 -1.71 10.86 -19.72
N SER A 119 -2.10 12.12 -19.60
CA SER A 119 -1.28 13.14 -18.96
C SER A 119 -1.11 12.88 -17.46
N LEU A 120 -0.09 13.49 -16.85
CA LEU A 120 0.13 13.42 -15.40
C LEU A 120 -1.11 13.89 -14.62
N GLN A 121 -1.73 14.99 -15.06
CA GLN A 121 -2.92 15.55 -14.42
C GLN A 121 -4.11 14.58 -14.48
N GLU A 122 -4.32 13.91 -15.62
CA GLU A 122 -5.37 12.89 -15.76
C GLU A 122 -5.06 11.68 -14.87
N ALA A 123 -3.81 11.22 -14.82
CA ALA A 123 -3.41 10.11 -13.97
C ALA A 123 -3.59 10.40 -12.48
N MET A 124 -3.31 11.63 -12.05
CA MET A 124 -3.60 12.11 -10.70
C MET A 124 -5.11 12.04 -10.40
N GLN A 125 -5.96 12.55 -11.29
CA GLN A 125 -7.42 12.49 -11.12
C GLN A 125 -7.96 11.05 -11.07
N GLU A 126 -7.46 10.15 -11.91
CA GLU A 126 -7.86 8.74 -11.84
C GLU A 126 -7.38 8.07 -10.55
N THR A 127 -6.19 8.42 -10.07
CA THR A 127 -5.67 7.92 -8.79
C THR A 127 -6.52 8.41 -7.61
N GLU A 128 -6.98 9.66 -7.65
CA GLU A 128 -7.92 10.21 -6.67
C GLU A 128 -9.26 9.44 -6.68
N ARG A 129 -9.81 9.13 -7.85
CA ARG A 129 -11.01 8.29 -7.96
C ARG A 129 -10.81 6.89 -7.40
N LEU A 130 -9.65 6.28 -7.64
CA LEU A 130 -9.30 4.98 -7.06
C LEU A 130 -9.22 5.06 -5.53
N HIS A 131 -8.59 6.10 -4.99
CA HIS A 131 -8.56 6.35 -3.55
C HIS A 131 -9.97 6.47 -2.97
N ASP A 132 -10.82 7.29 -3.57
CA ASP A 132 -12.19 7.54 -3.10
C ASP A 132 -13.08 6.30 -3.19
N SER A 133 -12.84 5.43 -4.17
CA SER A 133 -13.52 4.13 -4.27
C SER A 133 -13.13 3.14 -3.17
N ASN A 134 -11.93 3.31 -2.57
CA ASN A 134 -11.46 2.51 -1.43
C ASN A 134 -11.94 3.09 -0.08
N GLY A 135 -12.34 4.36 -0.04
CA GLY A 135 -12.96 4.97 1.14
C GLY A 135 -14.44 4.59 1.27
N CYS A 136 -14.90 4.33 2.50
CA CYS A 136 -16.33 4.37 2.79
C CYS A 136 -16.77 5.84 2.60
N HIS A 137 -17.69 6.11 1.67
CA HIS A 137 -18.11 7.46 1.25
C HIS A 137 -18.32 8.44 2.42
N THR A 138 -17.29 9.23 2.75
CA THR A 138 -17.49 10.49 3.46
C THR A 138 -17.67 11.55 2.39
N LYS A 139 -18.94 11.94 2.15
CA LYS A 139 -19.29 13.09 1.33
C LYS A 139 -18.39 14.27 1.69
N ARG A 140 -17.72 14.87 0.69
CA ARG A 140 -17.12 16.20 0.85
C ARG A 140 -18.21 17.17 1.36
N PRO A 141 -17.95 18.00 2.37
CA PRO A 141 -18.77 19.19 2.57
C PRO A 141 -18.64 20.07 1.33
N ALA A 142 -19.76 20.64 0.92
CA ALA A 142 -19.86 21.62 -0.16
C ALA A 142 -18.99 22.87 0.12
#